data_AF-A0A084SIK9-F1
#
_entry.id   AF-A0A084SIK9-F1
#
_cell.length_a   1.000
_cell.length_b   1.000
_cell.length_c   1.000
_cell.angle_alpha   90.00
_cell.angle_beta   90.00
_cell.angle_gamma   90.00
#
_symmetry.space_group_name_H-M   'P 1'
#
loop_
_entity.id
_entity.type
_entity.pdbx_description
1 polymer ?
#
loop_
_entity_poly.entity_id
_entity_poly.type
_entity_poly.pdbx_seq_one_letter_code
_entity_poly.pdbx_strand_id
1 'polypeptide(L)'
;MARKGWGLGVLLTLGLMGWQVGLLWLLSGGFGPRAEALGSRLAWDAALLLPVAWTAVGCAHWLARRGGRDWTTVESAATLSLCFLLLLVSVATGRGLVQRQLARTPPPEAPEGQPVSATPQAVTDESRFLCAAVAPDLSATPEQQDGGSLAEAAWAGVRDALVLQVPVFPLALLLLRRRSKPVMSGARAVVSPLALLLMVGASCAWESDGRRPAPDMSGLAEREGGCAPGARVRTYAVAAVPVDLPLNPHGDHVPRGLMYILEEDLSALQEREPQPLVLRANVGECLVLRFTNRLPTEPAALRIEGLRATVRGSGQEGGFVPGTAVRPGQSLTYVLALPEAPEAEGAYLLHDSGDGGEREARGLFGALLLEPAGSVYRSTETGAPLRDGSGWEALIDVPEGQDFREMALLYHAMGPPEVADVRSARGELLPLQDEMAGPFRPGAFGLNYRSQPYFEREESPEDEDARPANTRVAAPLLLRSYLGEPVKLRVLNAGNAEFHVHHLHGWRKGQRAKQVPTSAFEAPHLLSPGNGITLATSGSGDFPTATGNFIVHCHLPNHSAGGEQFYWRVFDSPQPRLAPLLGAGSTGTGD
;
A
#
# COMPACT_ATOMS: atom_id res chain seq x y z
N MET A 1 -44.63 34.31 11.80
CA MET A 1 -43.42 33.78 12.48
C MET A 1 -42.78 32.58 11.74
N ALA A 2 -43.54 31.74 11.04
CA ALA A 2 -43.01 30.60 10.26
C ALA A 2 -41.92 31.00 9.22
N ARG A 3 -42.09 32.14 8.52
CA ARG A 3 -41.11 32.65 7.55
C ARG A 3 -39.71 32.96 8.13
N LYS A 4 -39.60 33.30 9.43
CA LYS A 4 -38.31 33.68 10.06
C LYS A 4 -37.46 32.47 10.48
N GLY A 5 -38.10 31.37 10.88
CA GLY A 5 -37.42 30.10 11.21
C GLY A 5 -36.92 29.38 9.96
N TRP A 6 -37.70 29.45 8.87
CA TRP A 6 -37.35 28.84 7.58
C TRP A 6 -36.02 29.36 7.02
N GLY A 7 -35.81 30.69 7.03
CA GLY A 7 -34.55 31.27 6.58
C GLY A 7 -33.33 30.94 7.45
N LEU A 8 -33.51 30.55 8.72
CA LEU A 8 -32.38 30.12 9.57
C LEU A 8 -31.98 28.68 9.26
N GLY A 9 -32.96 27.79 9.07
CA GLY A 9 -32.73 26.41 8.65
C GLY A 9 -31.99 26.32 7.31
N VAL A 10 -32.44 27.08 6.31
CA VAL A 10 -31.79 27.12 4.98
C VAL A 10 -30.33 27.59 5.07
N LEU A 11 -30.05 28.66 5.82
CA LEU A 11 -28.69 29.17 5.97
C LEU A 11 -27.78 28.19 6.73
N LEU A 12 -28.31 27.47 7.71
CA LEU A 12 -27.58 26.45 8.43
C LEU A 12 -27.24 25.28 7.49
N THR A 13 -28.20 24.81 6.70
CA THR A 13 -27.97 23.75 5.70
C THR A 13 -26.91 24.14 4.68
N LEU A 14 -26.97 25.35 4.11
CA LEU A 14 -25.96 25.83 3.16
C LEU A 14 -24.56 25.93 3.79
N GLY A 15 -24.48 26.37 5.05
CA GLY A 15 -23.21 26.40 5.79
C GLY A 15 -22.62 25.01 6.03
N LEU A 16 -23.47 24.03 6.31
CA LEU A 16 -23.06 22.62 6.47
C LEU A 16 -22.59 22.01 5.14
N MET A 17 -23.26 22.31 4.03
CA MET A 17 -22.80 21.89 2.70
C MET A 17 -21.44 22.50 2.35
N GLY A 18 -21.24 23.78 2.64
CA GLY A 18 -19.94 24.45 2.47
C GLY A 18 -18.84 23.81 3.32
N TRP A 19 -19.16 23.41 4.55
CA TRP A 19 -18.25 22.66 5.42
C TRP A 19 -17.88 21.30 4.83
N GLN A 20 -18.85 20.54 4.32
CA GLN A 20 -18.60 19.24 3.67
C GLN A 20 -17.69 19.38 2.44
N VAL A 21 -17.94 20.37 1.59
CA VAL A 21 -17.13 20.66 0.39
C VAL A 21 -15.71 21.09 0.77
N GLY A 22 -15.56 21.94 1.79
CA GLY A 22 -14.24 22.37 2.28
C GLY A 22 -13.45 21.24 2.93
N LEU A 23 -14.12 20.37 3.69
CA LEU A 23 -13.51 19.19 4.28
C LEU A 23 -13.05 18.20 3.21
N LEU A 24 -13.88 17.96 2.18
CA LEU A 24 -13.51 17.15 1.03
C LEU A 24 -12.29 17.73 0.33
N TRP A 25 -12.29 19.02 -0.01
CA TRP A 25 -11.16 19.68 -0.67
C TRP A 25 -9.86 19.58 0.15
N LEU A 26 -9.94 19.75 1.47
CA LEU A 26 -8.82 19.64 2.38
C LEU A 26 -8.28 18.20 2.46
N LEU A 27 -9.17 17.21 2.49
CA LEU A 27 -8.81 15.78 2.60
C LEU A 27 -8.36 15.19 1.25
N SER A 28 -8.85 15.70 0.13
CA SER A 28 -8.55 15.20 -1.23
C SER A 28 -7.43 15.97 -1.94
N GLY A 29 -6.92 17.07 -1.37
CA GLY A 29 -5.87 17.88 -1.97
C GLY A 29 -6.28 18.66 -3.23
N GLY A 30 -7.58 18.87 -3.46
CA GLY A 30 -8.14 19.54 -4.65
C GLY A 30 -9.33 18.80 -5.27
N PHE A 31 -10.04 19.46 -6.20
CA PHE A 31 -11.13 18.85 -6.99
C PHE A 31 -10.59 18.35 -8.33
N GLY A 32 -10.52 17.02 -8.51
CA GLY A 32 -10.22 16.38 -9.82
C GLY A 32 -11.46 16.25 -10.73
N PRO A 33 -11.35 15.57 -11.89
CA PRO A 33 -12.39 15.55 -12.95
C PRO A 33 -13.70 14.81 -12.62
N ARG A 34 -14.01 14.48 -11.36
CA ARG A 34 -15.28 13.83 -10.93
C ARG A 34 -16.35 14.83 -10.44
N ALA A 35 -16.42 16.02 -11.04
CA ALA A 35 -17.32 17.10 -10.59
C ALA A 35 -18.82 16.74 -10.73
N GLU A 36 -19.20 15.92 -11.71
CA GLU A 36 -20.60 15.53 -11.95
C GLU A 36 -21.16 14.60 -10.85
N ALA A 37 -20.34 13.69 -10.31
CA ALA A 37 -20.72 12.81 -9.20
C ALA A 37 -20.85 13.56 -7.86
N LEU A 38 -20.14 14.68 -7.70
CA LEU A 38 -20.20 15.51 -6.50
C LEU A 38 -21.54 16.28 -6.41
N GLY A 39 -22.07 16.75 -7.54
CA GLY A 39 -23.30 17.54 -7.57
C GLY A 39 -24.55 16.77 -7.14
N SER A 40 -24.71 15.54 -7.63
CA SER A 40 -25.85 14.67 -7.25
C SER A 40 -25.78 14.27 -5.77
N ARG A 41 -24.59 13.94 -5.27
CA ARG A 41 -24.32 13.60 -3.86
C ARG A 41 -24.65 14.77 -2.91
N LEU A 42 -24.25 15.98 -3.26
CA LEU A 42 -24.56 17.19 -2.48
C LEU A 42 -26.06 17.52 -2.47
N ALA A 43 -26.80 17.26 -3.56
CA ALA A 43 -28.25 17.48 -3.61
C ALA A 43 -29.02 16.58 -2.63
N TRP A 44 -28.58 15.33 -2.47
CA TRP A 44 -29.16 14.39 -1.50
C TRP A 44 -28.84 14.76 -0.05
N ASP A 45 -27.59 15.17 0.23
CA ASP A 45 -27.21 15.67 1.56
C ASP A 45 -28.03 16.91 1.94
N ALA A 46 -28.33 17.80 0.98
CA ALA A 46 -29.21 18.95 1.19
C ALA A 46 -30.66 18.54 1.53
N ALA A 47 -31.18 17.52 0.84
CA ALA A 47 -32.54 17.01 1.06
C ALA A 47 -32.73 16.39 2.45
N LEU A 48 -31.67 15.83 3.03
CA LEU A 48 -31.67 15.27 4.39
C LEU A 48 -31.40 16.31 5.48
N LEU A 49 -30.44 17.21 5.26
CA LEU A 49 -30.03 18.19 6.26
C LEU A 49 -31.05 19.31 6.44
N LEU A 50 -31.82 19.66 5.41
CA LEU A 50 -32.79 20.76 5.48
C LEU A 50 -33.96 20.48 6.46
N PRO A 51 -34.64 19.32 6.43
CA PRO A 51 -35.66 18.97 7.41
C PRO A 51 -35.12 18.90 8.85
N VAL A 52 -33.91 18.35 9.03
CA VAL A 52 -33.25 18.24 10.35
C VAL A 52 -32.89 19.61 10.92
N ALA A 53 -32.30 20.49 10.10
CA ALA A 53 -32.00 21.86 10.50
C ALA A 53 -33.28 22.65 10.84
N TRP A 54 -34.33 22.49 10.05
CA TRP A 54 -35.59 23.20 10.27
C TRP A 54 -36.30 22.74 11.56
N THR A 55 -36.35 21.43 11.80
CA THR A 55 -36.94 20.86 13.02
C THR A 55 -36.12 21.21 14.26
N ALA A 56 -34.79 21.24 14.16
CA ALA A 56 -33.91 21.72 15.25
C ALA A 56 -34.16 23.18 15.61
N VAL A 57 -34.33 24.06 14.62
CA VAL A 57 -34.70 25.48 14.84
C VAL A 57 -36.06 25.59 15.52
N GLY A 58 -37.04 24.79 15.09
CA GLY A 58 -38.37 24.75 15.71
C GLY A 58 -38.34 24.28 17.16
N CYS A 59 -37.58 23.21 17.44
CA CYS A 59 -37.40 22.64 18.77
C CYS A 59 -36.72 23.64 19.72
N ALA A 60 -35.62 24.26 19.30
CA ALA A 60 -34.93 25.28 20.08
C ALA A 60 -35.84 26.48 20.40
N HIS A 61 -36.63 26.94 19.44
CA HIS A 61 -37.58 28.04 19.63
C HIS A 61 -38.73 27.69 20.59
N TRP A 62 -39.19 26.43 20.54
CA TRP A 62 -40.21 25.93 21.46
C TRP A 62 -39.68 25.81 22.90
N LEU A 63 -38.45 25.30 23.08
CA LEU A 63 -37.78 25.22 24.38
C LEU A 63 -37.57 26.62 24.99
N ALA A 64 -37.11 27.59 24.18
CA ALA A 64 -36.94 28.97 24.62
C ALA A 64 -38.26 29.59 25.13
N ARG A 65 -39.39 29.30 24.48
CA ARG A 65 -40.72 29.79 24.91
C ARG A 65 -41.23 29.16 26.19
N ARG A 66 -40.94 27.87 26.43
CA ARG A 66 -41.33 27.18 27.67
C ARG A 66 -40.53 27.63 28.89
N GLY A 67 -39.29 28.08 28.68
CA GLY A 67 -38.39 28.50 29.76
C GLY A 67 -38.74 29.83 30.43
N GLY A 68 -39.66 30.62 29.87
CA GLY A 68 -40.18 31.86 30.50
C GLY A 68 -39.17 33.00 30.71
N ARG A 69 -37.92 32.85 30.25
CA ARG A 69 -36.84 33.86 30.34
C ARG A 69 -36.27 34.14 28.95
N ASP A 70 -35.81 35.37 28.73
CA ASP A 70 -35.05 35.73 27.53
C ASP A 70 -33.70 35.00 27.51
N TRP A 71 -33.46 34.27 26.43
CA TRP A 71 -32.22 33.53 26.21
C TRP A 71 -31.18 34.41 25.52
N THR A 72 -29.93 34.28 25.94
CA THR A 72 -28.78 34.89 25.26
C THR A 72 -28.56 34.24 23.89
N THR A 73 -27.81 34.92 23.02
CA THR A 73 -27.44 34.39 21.69
C THR A 73 -26.64 33.09 21.81
N VAL A 74 -25.80 32.96 22.84
CA VAL A 74 -25.01 31.75 23.09
C VAL A 74 -25.89 30.60 23.56
N GLU A 75 -26.79 30.83 24.51
CA GLU A 75 -27.76 29.81 24.97
C GLU A 75 -28.63 29.33 23.79
N SER A 76 -29.11 30.26 22.95
CA SER A 76 -29.89 29.94 21.75
C SER A 76 -29.12 29.10 20.74
N ALA A 77 -27.83 29.40 20.51
CA ALA A 77 -26.97 28.63 19.60
C ALA A 77 -26.64 27.24 20.16
N ALA A 78 -26.39 27.13 21.47
CA ALA A 78 -26.10 25.88 22.15
C ALA A 78 -27.31 24.93 22.10
N THR A 79 -28.51 25.44 22.39
CA THR A 79 -29.72 24.62 22.33
C THR A 79 -30.05 24.21 20.90
N LEU A 80 -29.89 25.10 19.91
CA LEU A 80 -30.08 24.73 18.51
C LEU A 80 -29.11 23.62 18.07
N SER A 81 -27.85 23.72 18.47
CA SER A 81 -26.83 22.72 18.20
C SER A 81 -27.14 21.38 18.87
N LEU A 82 -27.65 21.37 20.10
CA LEU A 82 -28.06 20.16 20.80
C LEU A 82 -29.29 19.51 20.17
N CYS A 83 -30.31 20.30 19.82
CA CYS A 83 -31.50 19.81 19.12
C CYS A 83 -31.14 19.19 17.75
N PHE A 84 -30.20 19.82 17.03
CA PHE A 84 -29.71 19.31 15.76
C PHE A 84 -29.00 17.96 15.90
N LEU A 85 -28.10 17.82 16.89
CA LEU A 85 -27.39 16.57 17.16
C LEU A 85 -28.34 15.40 17.44
N LEU A 86 -29.33 15.63 18.32
CA LEU A 86 -30.29 14.60 18.72
C LEU A 86 -31.14 14.11 17.53
N LEU A 87 -31.53 15.03 16.64
CA LEU A 87 -32.28 14.70 15.43
C LEU A 87 -31.40 13.99 14.40
N LEU A 88 -30.16 14.45 14.21
CA LEU A 88 -29.23 13.89 13.24
C LEU A 88 -28.80 12.47 13.60
N VAL A 89 -28.50 12.21 14.88
CA VAL A 89 -28.17 10.85 15.38
C VAL A 89 -29.33 9.88 15.14
N SER A 90 -30.57 10.35 15.31
CA SER A 90 -31.76 9.52 15.10
C SER A 90 -31.93 9.14 13.62
N VAL A 91 -31.74 10.10 12.72
CA VAL A 91 -31.81 9.89 11.26
C VAL A 91 -30.68 8.99 10.77
N ALA A 92 -29.44 9.22 11.25
CA ALA A 92 -28.27 8.43 10.87
C ALA A 92 -28.37 6.97 11.33
N THR A 93 -28.82 6.76 12.58
CA THR A 93 -29.05 5.41 13.14
C THR A 93 -30.15 4.66 12.39
N GLY A 94 -31.31 5.30 12.16
CA GLY A 94 -32.43 4.66 11.45
C GLY A 94 -32.07 4.23 10.03
N ARG A 95 -31.25 5.03 9.35
CA ARG A 95 -30.73 4.73 8.02
C ARG A 95 -29.79 3.51 8.01
N GLY A 96 -28.84 3.46 8.95
CA GLY A 96 -27.91 2.33 9.08
C GLY A 96 -28.65 0.99 9.29
N LEU A 97 -29.78 1.03 9.99
CA LEU A 97 -30.63 -0.14 10.21
C LEU A 97 -31.40 -0.58 8.94
N VAL A 98 -31.93 0.36 8.15
CA VAL A 98 -32.65 0.06 6.90
C VAL A 98 -31.73 -0.53 5.84
N GLN A 99 -30.52 0.00 5.70
CA GLN A 99 -29.51 -0.53 4.78
C GLN A 99 -29.13 -1.98 5.10
N ARG A 100 -29.11 -2.29 6.39
CA ARG A 100 -28.84 -3.64 6.85
C ARG A 100 -29.95 -4.62 6.51
N GLN A 101 -31.21 -4.18 6.55
CA GLN A 101 -32.34 -5.01 6.12
C GLN A 101 -32.34 -5.25 4.60
N LEU A 102 -31.97 -4.25 3.81
CA LEU A 102 -31.92 -4.36 2.34
C LEU A 102 -30.80 -5.28 1.83
N ALA A 103 -29.69 -5.42 2.55
CA ALA A 103 -28.62 -6.34 2.16
C ALA A 103 -28.94 -7.81 2.47
N ARG A 104 -29.99 -8.09 3.26
CA ARG A 104 -30.40 -9.47 3.65
C ARG A 104 -31.34 -10.15 2.67
N THR A 105 -31.77 -9.48 1.61
CA THR A 105 -32.57 -10.09 0.52
C THR A 105 -31.62 -10.63 -0.56
N PRO A 106 -31.47 -11.95 -0.73
CA PRO A 106 -30.60 -12.51 -1.77
C PRO A 106 -31.17 -12.26 -3.17
N PRO A 107 -30.32 -12.04 -4.19
CA PRO A 107 -30.78 -11.98 -5.59
C PRO A 107 -31.23 -13.38 -6.06
N PRO A 108 -32.11 -13.48 -7.09
CA PRO A 108 -32.56 -14.76 -7.63
C PRO A 108 -31.37 -15.55 -8.21
N GLU A 109 -31.31 -16.85 -7.91
CA GLU A 109 -30.23 -17.77 -8.33
C GLU A 109 -30.12 -17.84 -9.86
N ALA A 110 -28.89 -17.70 -10.37
CA ALA A 110 -28.57 -17.91 -11.79
C ALA A 110 -28.19 -19.38 -12.04
N PRO A 111 -28.61 -19.99 -13.18
CA PRO A 111 -28.34 -21.39 -13.48
C PRO A 111 -26.85 -21.67 -13.79
N GLU A 112 -26.35 -22.81 -13.33
CA GLU A 112 -24.95 -23.26 -13.46
C GLU A 112 -24.46 -23.34 -14.92
N GLY A 113 -23.24 -22.85 -15.19
CA GLY A 113 -22.48 -23.20 -16.40
C GLY A 113 -21.96 -22.07 -17.29
N GLN A 114 -21.94 -20.80 -16.87
CA GLN A 114 -21.26 -19.72 -17.60
C GLN A 114 -20.16 -19.05 -16.77
N PRO A 115 -19.03 -18.62 -17.40
CA PRO A 115 -17.97 -17.89 -16.73
C PRO A 115 -18.49 -16.52 -16.31
N VAL A 116 -18.63 -16.31 -15.02
CA VAL A 116 -18.99 -15.02 -14.45
C VAL A 116 -17.74 -14.15 -14.44
N SER A 117 -17.65 -13.21 -15.37
CA SER A 117 -16.82 -12.02 -15.16
C SER A 117 -17.34 -11.34 -13.90
N ALA A 118 -16.53 -11.33 -12.84
CA ALA A 118 -16.81 -10.56 -11.63
C ALA A 118 -16.59 -9.06 -11.91
N THR A 119 -17.42 -8.48 -12.79
CA THR A 119 -17.79 -7.08 -12.66
C THR A 119 -19.11 -7.08 -11.91
N PRO A 120 -19.16 -6.60 -10.65
CA PRO A 120 -20.42 -6.36 -10.01
C PRO A 120 -21.11 -5.20 -10.75
N GLN A 121 -21.99 -5.52 -11.71
CA GLN A 121 -23.04 -4.59 -12.10
C GLN A 121 -24.02 -4.49 -10.92
N ALA A 122 -23.83 -3.42 -10.15
CA ALA A 122 -24.84 -2.62 -9.45
C ALA A 122 -25.87 -3.34 -8.56
N VAL A 123 -25.62 -3.26 -7.24
CA VAL A 123 -26.54 -2.47 -6.41
C VAL A 123 -25.86 -1.13 -6.23
N THR A 124 -26.49 -0.07 -6.72
CA THR A 124 -25.94 1.27 -6.79
C THR A 124 -25.41 1.74 -5.43
N ASP A 125 -24.19 2.29 -5.48
CA ASP A 125 -23.47 3.02 -4.43
C ASP A 125 -24.22 4.30 -3.96
N GLU A 126 -25.47 4.47 -4.40
CA GLU A 126 -26.39 5.55 -4.07
C GLU A 126 -27.08 5.35 -2.71
N SER A 127 -26.44 4.69 -1.76
CA SER A 127 -27.06 4.54 -0.44
C SER A 127 -26.12 4.83 0.73
N ARG A 128 -25.19 5.79 0.65
CA ARG A 128 -24.53 6.34 1.86
C ARG A 128 -24.58 7.88 1.92
N PHE A 129 -25.77 8.43 2.15
CA PHE A 129 -26.13 9.85 2.08
C PHE A 129 -26.05 10.63 3.41
N LEU A 130 -25.11 10.31 4.28
CA LEU A 130 -24.74 11.25 5.34
C LEU A 130 -23.22 11.27 5.36
N CYS A 131 -22.64 12.19 4.59
CA CYS A 131 -21.22 12.34 4.24
C CYS A 131 -20.79 11.72 2.90
N ALA A 132 -21.54 11.95 1.82
CA ALA A 132 -21.14 11.50 0.48
C ALA A 132 -19.86 12.19 -0.07
N ALA A 133 -19.39 13.25 0.62
CA ALA A 133 -18.12 13.95 0.38
C ALA A 133 -16.99 13.53 1.36
N VAL A 134 -17.23 12.59 2.28
CA VAL A 134 -16.21 12.11 3.26
C VAL A 134 -16.20 10.58 3.36
N ALA A 135 -17.11 9.89 2.65
CA ALA A 135 -17.03 8.46 2.49
C ALA A 135 -15.90 8.13 1.49
N PRO A 136 -14.81 7.46 1.90
CA PRO A 136 -13.97 6.75 0.95
C PRO A 136 -14.83 5.67 0.29
N ASP A 137 -14.78 5.57 -1.05
CA ASP A 137 -15.50 4.57 -1.83
C ASP A 137 -15.25 3.17 -1.24
N LEU A 138 -16.34 2.47 -0.90
CA LEU A 138 -16.36 1.19 -0.20
C LEU A 138 -16.93 0.14 -1.16
N SER A 139 -16.06 -0.60 -1.83
CA SER A 139 -16.36 -1.87 -2.51
C SER A 139 -16.61 -2.99 -1.49
N ALA A 140 -17.59 -2.78 -0.59
CA ALA A 140 -18.09 -3.87 0.25
C ALA A 140 -19.10 -4.67 -0.57
N THR A 141 -18.77 -5.91 -0.89
CA THR A 141 -19.72 -6.88 -1.46
C THR A 141 -20.85 -7.17 -0.44
N PRO A 142 -22.07 -7.50 -0.90
CA PRO A 142 -23.24 -7.68 -0.02
C PRO A 142 -23.15 -8.85 0.97
N GLU A 143 -22.13 -9.70 0.87
CA GLU A 143 -22.06 -10.97 1.60
C GLU A 143 -21.61 -10.83 3.07
N GLN A 144 -21.19 -9.64 3.51
CA GLN A 144 -20.56 -9.47 4.82
C GLN A 144 -21.40 -8.63 5.80
N GLN A 145 -22.68 -8.99 5.96
CA GLN A 145 -23.61 -8.30 6.87
C GLN A 145 -24.28 -9.16 7.95
N ASP A 146 -23.77 -10.37 8.23
CA ASP A 146 -24.39 -11.23 9.24
C ASP A 146 -23.71 -11.30 10.62
N GLY A 147 -22.66 -10.51 10.86
CA GLY A 147 -21.95 -10.54 12.16
C GLY A 147 -22.22 -9.38 13.14
N GLY A 148 -22.46 -8.15 12.68
CA GLY A 148 -22.43 -6.98 13.59
C GLY A 148 -23.65 -6.88 14.50
N SER A 149 -23.50 -6.48 15.75
CA SER A 149 -24.66 -6.22 16.62
C SER A 149 -25.52 -5.05 16.11
N LEU A 150 -26.81 -4.95 16.49
CA LEU A 150 -27.63 -3.75 16.22
C LEU A 150 -26.97 -2.48 16.79
N ALA A 151 -26.15 -2.64 17.84
CA ALA A 151 -25.39 -1.58 18.46
C ALA A 151 -24.29 -1.04 17.54
N GLU A 152 -23.59 -1.87 16.77
CA GLU A 152 -22.53 -1.41 15.84
C GLU A 152 -23.07 -0.57 14.68
N ALA A 153 -24.21 -0.98 14.10
CA ALA A 153 -24.88 -0.19 13.07
C ALA A 153 -25.37 1.16 13.60
N ALA A 154 -25.84 1.19 14.86
CA ALA A 154 -26.20 2.42 15.54
C ALA A 154 -24.97 3.30 15.85
N TRP A 155 -23.86 2.70 16.29
CA TRP A 155 -22.62 3.42 16.59
C TRP A 155 -21.97 4.05 15.36
N ALA A 156 -22.06 3.40 14.20
CA ALA A 156 -21.62 3.99 12.94
C ALA A 156 -22.42 5.26 12.60
N GLY A 157 -23.76 5.22 12.72
CA GLY A 157 -24.61 6.39 12.52
C GLY A 157 -24.35 7.53 13.52
N VAL A 158 -24.03 7.19 14.77
CA VAL A 158 -23.64 8.18 15.81
C VAL A 158 -22.32 8.86 15.44
N ARG A 159 -21.31 8.11 15.01
CA ARG A 159 -19.99 8.65 14.61
C ARG A 159 -20.13 9.65 13.47
N ASP A 160 -20.92 9.33 12.46
CA ASP A 160 -21.10 10.19 11.28
C ASP A 160 -21.85 11.49 11.62
N ALA A 161 -22.80 11.41 12.57
CA ALA A 161 -23.50 12.59 13.09
C ALA A 161 -22.58 13.54 13.90
N LEU A 162 -21.58 12.99 14.62
CA LEU A 162 -20.63 13.80 15.40
C LEU A 162 -19.68 14.63 14.53
N VAL A 163 -19.31 14.14 13.35
CA VAL A 163 -18.46 14.89 12.41
C VAL A 163 -19.18 16.13 11.87
N LEU A 164 -20.46 15.99 11.52
CA LEU A 164 -21.30 17.09 11.06
C LEU A 164 -21.67 18.07 12.18
N GLN A 165 -21.50 17.69 13.45
CA GLN A 165 -21.80 18.53 14.60
C GLN A 165 -20.76 19.65 14.81
N VAL A 166 -19.50 19.41 14.43
CA VAL A 166 -18.37 20.34 14.60
C VAL A 166 -18.68 21.76 14.10
N PRO A 167 -19.23 21.97 12.88
CA PRO A 167 -19.57 23.30 12.39
C PRO A 167 -20.90 23.87 12.90
N VAL A 168 -21.79 23.08 13.51
CA VAL A 168 -23.18 23.49 13.77
C VAL A 168 -23.26 24.62 14.80
N PHE A 169 -22.57 24.48 15.93
CA PHE A 169 -22.54 25.51 16.97
C PHE A 169 -21.94 26.83 16.48
N PRO A 170 -20.75 26.87 15.84
CA PRO A 170 -20.18 28.13 15.35
C PRO A 170 -21.03 28.77 14.24
N LEU A 171 -21.64 27.99 13.35
CA LEU A 171 -22.57 28.51 12.33
C LEU A 171 -23.83 29.08 12.98
N ALA A 172 -24.43 28.39 13.94
CA ALA A 172 -25.62 28.85 14.66
C ALA A 172 -25.35 30.17 15.38
N LEU A 173 -24.21 30.27 16.08
CA LEU A 173 -23.79 31.47 16.78
C LEU A 173 -23.62 32.66 15.83
N LEU A 174 -22.97 32.44 14.68
CA LEU A 174 -22.75 33.47 13.66
C LEU A 174 -24.06 33.96 13.02
N LEU A 175 -24.96 33.04 12.69
CA LEU A 175 -26.25 33.34 12.06
C LEU A 175 -27.22 34.07 13.02
N LEU A 176 -27.22 33.71 14.31
CA LEU A 176 -28.03 34.38 15.33
C LEU A 176 -27.47 35.76 15.71
N ARG A 177 -26.14 35.92 15.72
CA ARG A 177 -25.47 37.20 15.98
C ARG A 177 -25.70 38.24 14.87
N ARG A 178 -25.80 37.80 13.60
CA ARG A 178 -26.18 38.68 12.47
C ARG A 178 -27.63 39.19 12.53
N ARG A 179 -28.50 38.55 13.32
CA ARG A 179 -29.92 38.92 13.45
C ARG A 179 -30.23 39.75 14.69
N SER A 180 -29.31 39.85 15.63
CA SER A 180 -29.43 40.76 16.78
C SER A 180 -28.91 42.14 16.38
N LYS A 181 -29.70 43.20 16.63
CA LYS A 181 -29.19 44.58 16.49
C LYS A 181 -28.00 44.74 17.44
N PRO A 182 -26.91 45.42 17.03
CA PRO A 182 -25.75 45.57 17.89
C PRO A 182 -26.14 46.46 19.08
N VAL A 183 -26.31 45.85 20.26
CA VAL A 183 -26.22 46.58 21.51
C VAL A 183 -24.74 46.61 21.85
N MET A 184 -24.12 47.78 21.66
CA MET A 184 -22.79 48.03 22.19
C MET A 184 -22.83 47.91 23.71
N SER A 185 -22.21 46.85 24.22
CA SER A 185 -21.79 46.75 25.61
C SER A 185 -20.43 46.08 25.61
N GLY A 186 -19.43 46.82 26.07
CA GLY A 186 -18.02 46.46 26.00
C GLY A 186 -17.70 45.21 26.80
N ALA A 187 -17.35 44.15 26.10
CA ALA A 187 -16.43 43.13 26.58
C ALA A 187 -15.74 42.52 25.36
N ARG A 188 -14.47 42.89 25.14
CA ARG A 188 -13.60 42.24 24.17
C ARG A 188 -13.26 40.84 24.70
N ALA A 189 -14.03 39.84 24.33
CA ALA A 189 -13.56 38.46 24.33
C ALA A 189 -13.20 38.09 22.88
N VAL A 190 -11.98 38.43 22.48
CA VAL A 190 -11.38 37.93 21.24
C VAL A 190 -10.89 36.53 21.55
N VAL A 191 -11.73 35.52 21.36
CA VAL A 191 -11.22 34.15 21.19
C VAL A 191 -10.71 34.08 19.76
N SER A 192 -9.39 34.18 19.62
CA SER A 192 -8.72 34.12 18.32
C SER A 192 -9.05 32.78 17.64
N PRO A 193 -9.42 32.75 16.34
CA PRO A 193 -9.61 31.51 15.58
C PRO A 193 -8.40 30.56 15.67
N LEU A 194 -7.22 31.13 15.90
CA LEU A 194 -5.96 30.43 16.11
C LEU A 194 -5.97 29.56 17.39
N ALA A 195 -6.66 29.98 18.45
CA ALA A 195 -6.74 29.23 19.71
C ALA A 195 -7.66 27.99 19.60
N LEU A 196 -8.68 28.05 18.74
CA LEU A 196 -9.53 26.89 18.45
C LEU A 196 -8.81 25.87 17.54
N LEU A 197 -8.01 26.36 16.58
CA LEU A 197 -7.14 25.54 15.73
C LEU A 197 -5.99 24.88 16.51
N LEU A 198 -5.41 25.57 17.49
CA LEU A 198 -4.38 25.01 18.38
C LEU A 198 -4.91 23.90 19.30
N MET A 199 -6.17 23.97 19.74
CA MET A 199 -6.81 22.92 20.54
C MET A 199 -7.17 21.68 19.70
N VAL A 200 -7.49 21.85 18.41
CA VAL A 200 -7.69 20.72 17.48
C VAL A 200 -6.34 20.09 17.10
N GLY A 201 -5.28 20.89 16.92
CA GLY A 201 -3.92 20.39 16.70
C GLY A 201 -3.37 19.59 17.89
N ALA A 202 -3.70 19.98 19.13
CA ALA A 202 -3.31 19.25 20.33
C ALA A 202 -4.07 17.91 20.52
N SER A 203 -5.28 17.77 19.97
CA SER A 203 -6.01 16.50 19.96
C SER A 203 -5.60 15.55 18.82
N CYS A 204 -4.89 16.06 17.80
CA CYS A 204 -4.28 15.22 16.74
C CYS A 204 -2.82 14.87 17.03
N ALA A 205 -2.19 15.47 18.05
CA ALA A 205 -0.79 15.23 18.44
C ALA A 205 -0.62 14.29 19.64
N TRP A 206 -1.65 13.55 20.02
CA TRP A 206 -1.63 12.49 21.04
C TRP A 206 -2.16 11.24 20.32
N GLU A 207 -1.34 10.34 19.80
CA GLU A 207 -0.38 9.49 20.50
C GLU A 207 0.75 9.10 19.52
N SER A 208 1.91 9.73 19.65
CA SER A 208 3.14 9.23 19.06
C SER A 208 3.61 8.02 19.87
N ASP A 209 3.17 6.83 19.50
CA ASP A 209 3.72 5.57 20.04
C ASP A 209 5.11 5.35 19.40
N GLY A 210 6.06 6.19 19.80
CA GLY A 210 7.48 6.00 19.53
C GLY A 210 7.99 4.87 20.42
N ARG A 211 8.59 3.85 19.79
CA ARG A 211 9.33 2.74 20.43
C ARG A 211 8.54 1.96 21.48
N ARG A 212 7.69 1.04 21.01
CA ARG A 212 7.57 -0.25 21.70
C ARG A 212 8.47 -1.25 20.98
N PRO A 213 9.38 -1.95 21.67
CA PRO A 213 9.95 -3.17 21.10
C PRO A 213 8.79 -4.09 20.71
N ALA A 214 8.92 -4.79 19.57
CA ALA A 214 7.94 -5.80 19.20
C ALA A 214 7.75 -6.74 20.40
N PRO A 215 6.50 -6.98 20.86
CA PRO A 215 6.28 -7.92 21.95
C PRO A 215 6.89 -9.28 21.60
N ASP A 216 7.34 -10.03 22.59
CA ASP A 216 7.83 -11.40 22.39
C ASP A 216 6.67 -12.27 21.85
N MET A 217 6.65 -12.45 20.52
CA MET A 217 5.57 -13.14 19.80
C MET A 217 5.74 -14.66 19.81
N SER A 218 6.84 -15.20 20.35
CA SER A 218 7.14 -16.63 20.33
C SER A 218 6.11 -17.44 21.11
N GLY A 219 5.70 -16.97 22.30
CA GLY A 219 4.67 -17.60 23.12
C GLY A 219 3.22 -17.43 22.61
N LEU A 220 3.01 -16.55 21.62
CA LEU A 220 1.69 -16.29 21.01
C LEU A 220 1.38 -17.26 19.85
N ALA A 221 2.41 -17.76 19.16
CA ALA A 221 2.25 -18.75 18.08
C ALA A 221 1.86 -20.15 18.61
N GLU A 222 2.45 -20.57 19.74
CA GLU A 222 2.21 -21.90 20.34
C GLU A 222 0.83 -22.05 20.99
N ARG A 223 0.21 -20.97 21.46
CA ARG A 223 -0.98 -21.05 22.32
C ARG A 223 -2.31 -21.10 21.56
N GLU A 224 -2.40 -20.59 20.33
CA GLU A 224 -3.71 -20.36 19.70
C GLU A 224 -3.76 -20.59 18.17
N GLY A 225 -3.55 -21.85 17.75
CA GLY A 225 -4.35 -22.45 16.68
C GLY A 225 -3.93 -22.21 15.22
N GLY A 226 -2.64 -22.03 14.94
CA GLY A 226 -2.14 -21.91 13.55
C GLY A 226 -0.99 -22.84 13.18
N CYS A 227 -0.10 -23.15 14.11
CA CYS A 227 1.15 -23.87 13.82
C CYS A 227 1.21 -25.25 14.46
N ALA A 228 1.88 -26.19 13.78
CA ALA A 228 2.09 -27.54 14.29
C ALA A 228 2.97 -27.52 15.56
N PRO A 229 2.65 -28.34 16.59
CA PRO A 229 3.50 -28.45 17.79
C PRO A 229 4.94 -28.83 17.42
N GLY A 230 5.93 -28.07 17.91
CA GLY A 230 7.34 -28.30 17.64
C GLY A 230 7.87 -27.69 16.34
N ALA A 231 7.02 -27.03 15.53
CA ALA A 231 7.48 -26.28 14.36
C ALA A 231 8.36 -25.10 14.80
N ARG A 232 9.47 -24.88 14.09
CA ARG A 232 10.35 -23.74 14.34
C ARG A 232 9.62 -22.44 14.00
N VAL A 233 9.51 -21.55 14.98
CA VAL A 233 8.83 -20.25 14.82
C VAL A 233 9.80 -19.20 14.33
N ARG A 234 9.41 -18.49 13.26
CA ARG A 234 10.10 -17.34 12.71
C ARG A 234 9.20 -16.11 12.80
N THR A 235 9.74 -14.99 13.26
CA THR A 235 8.97 -13.75 13.45
C THR A 235 9.52 -12.62 12.59
N TYR A 236 8.63 -11.89 11.92
CA TYR A 236 8.94 -10.64 11.23
C TYR A 236 8.02 -9.51 11.69
N ALA A 237 8.58 -8.32 11.88
CA ALA A 237 7.82 -7.09 12.02
C ALA A 237 8.01 -6.26 10.75
N VAL A 238 6.95 -6.12 9.96
CA VAL A 238 6.95 -5.45 8.66
C VAL A 238 6.10 -4.19 8.75
N ALA A 239 6.57 -3.11 8.12
CA ALA A 239 5.79 -1.89 7.96
C ALA A 239 5.64 -1.51 6.48
N ALA A 240 4.47 -0.95 6.13
CA ALA A 240 4.31 -0.19 4.89
C ALA A 240 4.61 1.28 5.16
N VAL A 241 5.53 1.88 4.42
CA VAL A 241 5.96 3.27 4.58
C VAL A 241 5.98 4.04 3.26
N PRO A 242 5.71 5.36 3.28
CA PRO A 242 5.98 6.20 2.12
C PRO A 242 7.49 6.38 1.93
N VAL A 243 7.93 6.36 0.69
CA VAL A 243 9.32 6.60 0.30
C VAL A 243 9.34 7.39 -1.00
N ASP A 244 10.17 8.43 -1.07
CA ASP A 244 10.56 8.98 -2.37
C ASP A 244 11.49 7.97 -3.02
N LEU A 245 10.95 7.19 -3.97
CA LEU A 245 11.57 5.96 -4.44
C LEU A 245 12.57 6.28 -5.56
N PRO A 246 13.89 6.19 -5.31
CA PRO A 246 14.88 6.44 -6.35
C PRO A 246 14.94 5.27 -7.32
N LEU A 247 15.04 5.57 -8.62
CA LEU A 247 15.06 4.57 -9.68
C LEU A 247 16.47 4.36 -10.25
N ASN A 248 17.28 5.43 -10.34
CA ASN A 248 18.62 5.34 -10.95
C ASN A 248 19.61 6.42 -10.48
N PRO A 249 20.87 6.36 -10.95
CA PRO A 249 21.90 7.35 -10.64
C PRO A 249 21.71 8.74 -11.23
N HIS A 250 20.80 8.92 -12.18
CA HIS A 250 20.47 10.21 -12.75
C HIS A 250 19.51 11.01 -11.85
N GLY A 251 19.00 10.38 -10.79
CA GLY A 251 18.11 10.99 -9.80
C GLY A 251 16.63 10.90 -10.18
N ASP A 252 16.29 10.08 -11.17
CA ASP A 252 14.90 9.78 -11.47
C ASP A 252 14.26 9.04 -10.30
N HIS A 253 13.03 9.39 -9.98
CA HIS A 253 12.33 8.85 -8.81
C HIS A 253 10.81 8.83 -8.99
N VAL A 254 10.15 8.07 -8.12
CA VAL A 254 8.68 8.09 -7.94
C VAL A 254 8.40 8.83 -6.61
N PRO A 255 7.92 10.09 -6.65
CA PRO A 255 7.81 10.93 -5.45
C PRO A 255 6.82 10.42 -4.41
N ARG A 256 5.79 9.68 -4.87
CA ARG A 256 4.76 9.07 -4.02
C ARG A 256 4.98 7.56 -3.88
N GLY A 257 6.23 7.13 -3.90
CA GLY A 257 6.60 5.74 -3.76
C GLY A 257 6.20 5.17 -2.40
N LEU A 258 6.07 3.86 -2.36
CA LEU A 258 5.69 3.07 -1.19
C LEU A 258 6.62 1.86 -1.12
N MET A 259 6.92 1.40 0.09
CA MET A 259 7.71 0.18 0.26
C MET A 259 7.28 -0.60 1.50
N TYR A 260 7.45 -1.92 1.45
CA TYR A 260 7.54 -2.73 2.64
C TYR A 260 8.97 -2.70 3.20
N ILE A 261 9.11 -2.65 4.52
CA ILE A 261 10.40 -2.66 5.21
C ILE A 261 10.26 -3.38 6.55
N LEU A 262 11.36 -3.97 7.04
CA LEU A 262 11.40 -4.44 8.43
C LEU A 262 11.35 -3.24 9.39
N GLU A 263 10.59 -3.37 10.49
CA GLU A 263 10.45 -2.27 11.46
C GLU A 263 11.79 -1.87 12.10
N GLU A 264 12.73 -2.81 12.25
CA GLU A 264 14.08 -2.54 12.75
C GLU A 264 14.93 -1.69 11.78
N ASP A 265 14.67 -1.79 10.48
CA ASP A 265 15.40 -1.07 9.44
C ASP A 265 14.82 0.31 9.10
N LEU A 266 13.70 0.70 9.75
CA LEU A 266 13.08 2.02 9.53
C LEU A 266 14.05 3.18 9.75
N SER A 267 14.96 3.05 10.71
CA SER A 267 15.97 4.07 10.97
C SER A 267 17.06 4.12 9.89
N ALA A 268 17.38 2.97 9.29
CA ALA A 268 18.39 2.84 8.25
C ALA A 268 17.89 3.31 6.87
N LEU A 269 16.57 3.45 6.68
CA LEU A 269 15.99 3.95 5.43
C LEU A 269 16.50 5.35 5.04
N GLN A 270 16.97 6.14 6.01
CA GLN A 270 17.56 7.44 5.71
C GLN A 270 18.98 7.34 5.12
N GLU A 271 19.70 6.26 5.42
CA GLU A 271 21.12 6.07 5.13
C GLU A 271 21.38 5.02 4.03
N ARG A 272 20.37 4.21 3.67
CA ARG A 272 20.49 3.13 2.71
C ARG A 272 19.54 3.30 1.53
N GLU A 273 19.98 2.79 0.39
CA GLU A 273 19.15 2.72 -0.81
C GLU A 273 17.93 1.81 -0.58
N PRO A 274 16.70 2.24 -0.94
CA PRO A 274 15.51 1.40 -0.86
C PRO A 274 15.66 0.12 -1.69
N GLN A 275 15.25 -1.01 -1.12
CA GLN A 275 15.21 -2.30 -1.78
C GLN A 275 13.87 -2.97 -1.44
N PRO A 276 13.28 -3.76 -2.35
CA PRO A 276 12.05 -4.47 -2.05
C PRO A 276 12.29 -5.45 -0.90
N LEU A 277 11.31 -5.58 -0.02
CA LEU A 277 11.39 -6.51 1.10
C LEU A 277 11.36 -7.94 0.57
N VAL A 278 12.42 -8.71 0.85
CA VAL A 278 12.47 -10.14 0.58
C VAL A 278 12.69 -10.86 1.89
N LEU A 279 11.64 -11.53 2.39
CA LEU A 279 11.66 -12.34 3.61
C LEU A 279 12.05 -13.77 3.25
N ARG A 280 12.72 -14.46 4.18
CA ARG A 280 13.09 -15.87 4.00
C ARG A 280 12.54 -16.72 5.13
N ALA A 281 12.05 -17.90 4.81
CA ALA A 281 11.64 -18.91 5.78
C ALA A 281 11.92 -20.31 5.23
N ASN A 282 11.99 -21.33 6.08
CA ASN A 282 12.12 -22.69 5.59
C ASN A 282 10.75 -23.37 5.46
N VAL A 283 10.64 -24.30 4.51
CA VAL A 283 9.52 -25.24 4.42
C VAL A 283 9.31 -25.93 5.78
N GLY A 284 8.06 -26.01 6.23
CA GLY A 284 7.66 -26.55 7.53
C GLY A 284 7.85 -25.60 8.74
N GLU A 285 8.35 -24.38 8.56
CA GLU A 285 8.39 -23.39 9.65
C GLU A 285 7.02 -22.74 9.92
N CYS A 286 6.88 -22.17 11.12
CA CYS A 286 5.76 -21.33 11.50
C CYS A 286 6.15 -19.87 11.37
N LEU A 287 5.52 -19.13 10.47
CA LEU A 287 5.79 -17.71 10.25
C LEU A 287 4.79 -16.83 10.99
N VAL A 288 5.28 -16.00 11.92
CA VAL A 288 4.52 -14.96 12.60
C VAL A 288 4.92 -13.61 12.04
N LEU A 289 4.02 -12.97 11.30
CA LEU A 289 4.29 -11.72 10.64
C LEU A 289 3.39 -10.63 11.21
N ARG A 290 3.98 -9.66 11.92
CA ARG A 290 3.27 -8.46 12.36
C ARG A 290 3.42 -7.37 11.30
N PHE A 291 2.33 -7.03 10.65
CA PHE A 291 2.26 -5.94 9.68
C PHE A 291 1.74 -4.66 10.35
N THR A 292 2.42 -3.54 10.15
CA THR A 292 2.02 -2.21 10.64
C THR A 292 1.84 -1.26 9.45
N ASN A 293 0.66 -0.69 9.29
CA ASN A 293 0.46 0.34 8.28
C ASN A 293 0.98 1.69 8.82
N ARG A 294 2.10 2.18 8.28
CA ARG A 294 2.66 3.50 8.61
C ARG A 294 2.46 4.52 7.48
N LEU A 295 1.57 4.24 6.53
CA LEU A 295 1.13 5.22 5.53
C LEU A 295 0.33 6.34 6.20
N PRO A 296 0.39 7.58 5.67
CA PRO A 296 -0.18 8.74 6.36
C PRO A 296 -1.72 8.76 6.34
N THR A 297 -2.33 8.33 5.24
CA THR A 297 -3.77 8.50 4.99
C THR A 297 -4.45 7.27 4.40
N GLU A 298 -3.71 6.46 3.66
CA GLU A 298 -4.24 5.32 2.93
C GLU A 298 -4.23 4.04 3.80
N PRO A 299 -5.30 3.22 3.77
CA PRO A 299 -5.18 1.87 4.28
C PRO A 299 -4.19 1.09 3.39
N ALA A 300 -3.49 0.14 4.00
CA ALA A 300 -2.60 -0.77 3.30
C ALA A 300 -2.89 -2.18 3.80
N ALA A 301 -2.79 -3.16 2.92
CA ALA A 301 -2.81 -4.56 3.30
C ALA A 301 -1.44 -5.19 3.10
N LEU A 302 -1.28 -6.42 3.57
CA LEU A 302 -0.21 -7.31 3.14
C LEU A 302 -0.86 -8.63 2.73
N ARG A 303 -0.69 -9.02 1.47
CA ARG A 303 -1.05 -10.33 0.95
C ARG A 303 0.22 -11.07 0.56
N ILE A 304 0.26 -12.37 0.87
CA ILE A 304 1.26 -13.30 0.35
C ILE A 304 0.54 -14.24 -0.59
N GLU A 305 0.83 -14.16 -1.88
CA GLU A 305 0.13 -14.96 -2.89
C GLU A 305 0.37 -16.46 -2.68
N GLY A 306 -0.63 -17.28 -2.98
CA GLY A 306 -0.54 -18.74 -2.89
C GLY A 306 -0.48 -19.34 -1.47
N LEU A 307 -0.43 -18.54 -0.40
CA LEU A 307 -0.32 -19.02 0.98
C LEU A 307 -1.57 -18.75 1.83
N ARG A 308 -1.87 -19.69 2.73
CA ARG A 308 -2.94 -19.56 3.72
C ARG A 308 -2.43 -19.02 5.06
N ALA A 309 -3.13 -18.07 5.66
CA ALA A 309 -2.73 -17.36 6.89
C ALA A 309 -3.90 -17.15 7.87
N THR A 310 -3.70 -17.46 9.15
CA THR A 310 -4.64 -17.03 10.20
C THR A 310 -4.31 -15.61 10.66
N VAL A 311 -5.33 -14.80 10.95
CA VAL A 311 -5.18 -13.37 11.24
C VAL A 311 -5.60 -13.06 12.68
N ARG A 312 -4.82 -12.22 13.38
CA ARG A 312 -5.13 -11.72 14.73
C ARG A 312 -4.77 -10.23 14.86
N GLY A 313 -5.69 -9.39 15.36
CA GLY A 313 -5.39 -7.99 15.69
C GLY A 313 -6.62 -7.07 15.79
N SER A 314 -6.54 -5.99 16.59
CA SER A 314 -7.54 -4.90 16.73
C SER A 314 -9.03 -5.30 16.59
N GLY A 315 -9.45 -6.37 17.29
CA GLY A 315 -10.83 -6.87 17.30
C GLY A 315 -11.20 -7.88 16.20
N GLN A 316 -10.24 -8.35 15.41
CA GLN A 316 -10.38 -9.45 14.45
C GLN A 316 -9.74 -10.72 15.03
N GLU A 317 -10.58 -11.73 15.26
CA GLU A 317 -10.19 -13.09 15.64
C GLU A 317 -10.98 -14.06 14.73
N GLY A 318 -10.31 -14.96 14.01
CA GLY A 318 -11.00 -15.93 13.15
C GLY A 318 -10.17 -16.49 11.98
N GLY A 319 -10.82 -17.31 11.15
CA GLY A 319 -10.25 -17.93 9.96
C GLY A 319 -9.93 -16.94 8.82
N PHE A 320 -9.03 -17.38 7.95
CA PHE A 320 -8.39 -16.73 6.78
C PHE A 320 -9.09 -15.53 6.09
N VAL A 321 -8.43 -14.34 6.09
CA VAL A 321 -8.63 -13.26 5.08
C VAL A 321 -7.31 -12.51 4.77
N PRO A 322 -6.50 -12.94 3.79
CA PRO A 322 -5.34 -12.18 3.30
C PRO A 322 -5.74 -10.91 2.58
N GLY A 323 -4.86 -9.92 2.62
CA GLY A 323 -5.17 -8.62 2.02
C GLY A 323 -6.19 -7.82 2.84
N THR A 324 -6.36 -8.14 4.12
CA THR A 324 -7.15 -7.31 5.03
C THR A 324 -6.52 -5.92 5.11
N ALA A 325 -7.26 -4.90 4.68
CA ALA A 325 -6.82 -3.52 4.71
C ALA A 325 -6.67 -3.03 6.16
N VAL A 326 -5.45 -2.70 6.55
CA VAL A 326 -5.08 -2.14 7.86
C VAL A 326 -5.09 -0.61 7.77
N ARG A 327 -5.74 0.06 8.72
CA ARG A 327 -5.79 1.54 8.75
C ARG A 327 -4.43 2.15 9.12
N PRO A 328 -4.14 3.39 8.72
CA PRO A 328 -2.98 4.14 9.19
C PRO A 328 -2.78 4.03 10.71
N GLY A 329 -1.56 3.72 11.13
CA GLY A 329 -1.15 3.57 12.52
C GLY A 329 -1.59 2.26 13.21
N GLN A 330 -2.37 1.41 12.54
CA GLN A 330 -2.79 0.12 13.08
C GLN A 330 -1.86 -1.01 12.64
N SER A 331 -1.94 -2.13 13.36
CA SER A 331 -1.18 -3.35 13.05
C SER A 331 -2.08 -4.58 13.04
N LEU A 332 -1.66 -5.57 12.26
CA LEU A 332 -2.30 -6.87 12.12
C LEU A 332 -1.23 -7.96 12.18
N THR A 333 -1.48 -9.05 12.90
CA THR A 333 -0.55 -10.18 12.98
C THR A 333 -1.09 -11.35 12.18
N TYR A 334 -0.27 -11.86 11.26
CA TYR A 334 -0.52 -13.07 10.50
C TYR A 334 0.26 -14.23 11.15
N VAL A 335 -0.38 -15.38 11.28
CA VAL A 335 0.24 -16.64 11.67
C VAL A 335 0.05 -17.62 10.53
N LEU A 336 1.16 -17.99 9.87
CA LEU A 336 1.19 -18.87 8.71
C LEU A 336 1.92 -20.16 9.10
N ALA A 337 1.21 -21.29 9.09
CA ALA A 337 1.86 -22.59 9.01
C ALA A 337 2.34 -22.77 7.57
N LEU A 338 3.66 -22.74 7.36
CA LEU A 338 4.22 -22.96 6.04
C LEU A 338 4.09 -24.44 5.68
N PRO A 339 3.82 -24.78 4.41
CA PRO A 339 3.69 -26.17 4.00
C PRO A 339 4.95 -26.96 4.33
N GLU A 340 4.80 -28.24 4.67
CA GLU A 340 5.91 -29.16 4.93
C GLU A 340 6.43 -29.86 3.66
N ALA A 341 5.62 -29.83 2.59
CA ALA A 341 5.94 -30.47 1.33
C ALA A 341 7.14 -29.78 0.65
N PRO A 342 8.20 -30.49 0.24
CA PRO A 342 9.36 -29.91 -0.43
C PRO A 342 9.00 -29.10 -1.69
N GLU A 343 7.90 -29.44 -2.36
CA GLU A 343 7.39 -28.74 -3.54
C GLU A 343 6.90 -27.32 -3.25
N ALA A 344 6.74 -26.96 -1.96
CA ALA A 344 6.46 -25.59 -1.54
C ALA A 344 7.71 -24.69 -1.53
N GLU A 345 8.90 -25.23 -1.82
CA GLU A 345 10.09 -24.42 -2.06
C GLU A 345 9.84 -23.48 -3.25
N GLY A 346 9.98 -22.17 -3.05
CA GLY A 346 9.50 -21.22 -4.04
C GLY A 346 9.57 -19.77 -3.61
N ALA A 347 9.21 -18.89 -4.55
CA ALA A 347 9.07 -17.46 -4.31
C ALA A 347 7.59 -17.07 -4.35
N TYR A 348 7.14 -16.39 -3.30
CA TYR A 348 5.75 -15.97 -3.12
C TYR A 348 5.69 -14.45 -3.06
N LEU A 349 4.85 -13.84 -3.89
CA LEU A 349 4.74 -12.38 -3.98
C LEU A 349 4.09 -11.80 -2.72
N LEU A 350 4.70 -10.75 -2.16
CA LEU A 350 4.09 -9.87 -1.16
C LEU A 350 3.56 -8.63 -1.90
N HIS A 351 2.30 -8.26 -1.70
CA HIS A 351 1.73 -7.10 -2.39
C HIS A 351 0.42 -6.64 -1.73
N ASP A 352 -0.12 -5.51 -2.22
CA ASP A 352 -1.43 -4.97 -1.84
C ASP A 352 -2.27 -4.58 -3.06
N SER A 353 -3.03 -5.53 -3.59
CA SER A 353 -3.91 -5.30 -4.74
C SER A 353 -5.28 -4.71 -4.38
N GLY A 354 -5.49 -4.28 -3.13
CA GLY A 354 -6.79 -3.85 -2.64
C GLY A 354 -7.35 -2.58 -3.30
N ASP A 355 -6.52 -1.84 -4.05
CA ASP A 355 -6.90 -0.61 -4.76
C ASP A 355 -6.87 -0.75 -6.29
N GLY A 356 -6.90 -1.97 -6.82
CA GLY A 356 -6.72 -2.22 -8.26
C GLY A 356 -5.25 -2.19 -8.71
N GLY A 357 -4.34 -2.01 -7.75
CA GLY A 357 -2.90 -2.16 -7.83
C GLY A 357 -2.09 -0.90 -8.06
N GLU A 358 -2.70 0.24 -7.72
CA GLU A 358 -2.05 1.55 -7.66
C GLU A 358 -0.96 1.58 -6.57
N ARG A 359 -1.08 0.75 -5.53
CA ARG A 359 -0.02 0.61 -4.52
C ARG A 359 1.15 -0.23 -5.02
N GLU A 360 0.94 -1.34 -5.74
CA GLU A 360 2.04 -2.06 -6.39
C GLU A 360 2.77 -1.17 -7.40
N ALA A 361 2.01 -0.40 -8.20
CA ALA A 361 2.56 0.58 -9.14
C ALA A 361 3.46 1.65 -8.46
N ARG A 362 3.22 1.94 -7.18
CA ARG A 362 4.05 2.85 -6.39
C ARG A 362 5.17 2.13 -5.63
N GLY A 363 5.29 0.82 -5.75
CA GLY A 363 6.35 0.02 -5.17
C GLY A 363 5.96 -0.83 -3.95
N LEU A 364 4.69 -0.87 -3.54
CA LEU A 364 4.26 -1.62 -2.34
C LEU A 364 4.17 -3.14 -2.60
N PHE A 365 5.33 -3.74 -2.86
CA PHE A 365 5.52 -5.16 -3.11
C PHE A 365 6.81 -5.69 -2.48
N GLY A 366 6.94 -7.01 -2.44
CA GLY A 366 8.08 -7.75 -1.91
C GLY A 366 7.97 -9.24 -2.21
N ALA A 367 8.74 -10.07 -1.52
CA ALA A 367 8.68 -11.53 -1.68
C ALA A 367 8.88 -12.26 -0.34
N LEU A 368 8.30 -13.46 -0.24
CA LEU A 368 8.66 -14.49 0.74
C LEU A 368 9.28 -15.64 -0.04
N LEU A 369 10.52 -15.97 0.28
CA LEU A 369 11.24 -17.11 -0.28
C LEU A 369 11.18 -18.26 0.72
N LEU A 370 10.60 -19.38 0.29
CA LEU A 370 10.59 -20.62 1.05
C LEU A 370 11.77 -21.48 0.61
N GLU A 371 12.67 -21.71 1.54
CA GLU A 371 13.90 -22.48 1.34
C GLU A 371 13.74 -23.93 1.85
N PRO A 372 14.62 -24.86 1.45
CA PRO A 372 14.61 -26.21 1.97
C PRO A 372 14.63 -26.26 3.51
N ALA A 373 14.00 -27.28 4.08
CA ALA A 373 13.90 -27.45 5.52
C ALA A 373 15.29 -27.40 6.20
N GLY A 374 15.39 -26.60 7.26
CA GLY A 374 16.63 -26.47 8.04
C GLY A 374 17.72 -25.59 7.42
N SER A 375 17.47 -24.95 6.26
CA SER A 375 18.46 -24.09 5.60
C SER A 375 18.91 -22.91 6.47
N VAL A 376 20.17 -22.52 6.29
CA VAL A 376 20.81 -21.35 6.91
C VAL A 376 21.17 -20.34 5.83
N TYR A 377 20.90 -19.06 6.10
CA TYR A 377 21.09 -17.98 5.13
C TYR A 377 22.33 -17.17 5.50
N ARG A 378 23.20 -16.90 4.52
CA ARG A 378 24.39 -16.08 4.69
C ARG A 378 24.43 -14.95 3.68
N SER A 379 25.06 -13.85 4.06
CA SER A 379 25.28 -12.69 3.20
C SER A 379 26.14 -13.06 2.00
N THR A 380 25.72 -12.67 0.79
CA THR A 380 26.52 -12.83 -0.43
C THR A 380 27.78 -11.96 -0.42
N GLU A 381 27.81 -10.88 0.36
CA GLU A 381 28.97 -9.98 0.43
C GLU A 381 30.04 -10.47 1.39
N THR A 382 29.62 -10.90 2.58
CA THR A 382 30.53 -11.19 3.70
C THR A 382 30.63 -12.66 4.06
N GLY A 383 29.65 -13.47 3.66
CA GLY A 383 29.52 -14.87 4.08
C GLY A 383 29.07 -15.03 5.52
N ALA A 384 28.80 -13.95 6.26
CA ALA A 384 28.28 -14.01 7.62
C ALA A 384 26.78 -14.39 7.64
N PRO A 385 26.26 -14.99 8.72
CA PRO A 385 24.84 -15.29 8.83
C PRO A 385 23.95 -14.05 8.67
N LEU A 386 22.89 -14.17 7.85
CA LEU A 386 21.80 -13.19 7.74
C LEU A 386 20.88 -13.35 8.95
N ARG A 387 21.10 -12.54 9.99
CA ARG A 387 20.42 -12.69 11.29
C ARG A 387 18.94 -12.31 11.25
N ASP A 388 18.61 -11.35 10.41
CA ASP A 388 17.25 -10.89 10.10
C ASP A 388 16.54 -11.83 9.13
N GLY A 389 17.28 -12.61 8.33
CA GLY A 389 16.68 -13.52 7.34
C GLY A 389 15.99 -12.78 6.20
N SER A 390 16.39 -11.53 5.94
CA SER A 390 15.87 -10.72 4.84
C SER A 390 16.96 -10.41 3.82
N GLY A 391 16.55 -10.11 2.59
CA GLY A 391 17.45 -9.70 1.51
C GLY A 391 17.17 -10.44 0.19
N TRP A 392 17.21 -9.67 -0.90
CA TRP A 392 16.98 -10.17 -2.26
C TRP A 392 18.11 -11.08 -2.78
N GLU A 393 19.25 -11.11 -2.10
CA GLU A 393 20.36 -12.03 -2.41
C GLU A 393 20.85 -12.74 -1.13
N ALA A 394 21.18 -14.04 -1.25
CA ALA A 394 21.74 -14.81 -0.15
C ALA A 394 22.58 -15.99 -0.66
N LEU A 395 23.45 -16.52 0.21
CA LEU A 395 23.97 -17.87 0.11
C LEU A 395 23.12 -18.78 0.99
N ILE A 396 22.64 -19.89 0.44
CA ILE A 396 21.77 -20.84 1.14
C ILE A 396 22.56 -22.10 1.41
N ASP A 397 22.80 -22.37 2.70
CA ASP A 397 23.42 -23.61 3.15
C ASP A 397 22.31 -24.63 3.42
N VAL A 398 22.30 -25.73 2.68
CA VAL A 398 21.24 -26.74 2.73
C VAL A 398 21.75 -27.96 3.50
N PRO A 399 21.16 -28.33 4.67
CA PRO A 399 21.68 -29.40 5.52
C PRO A 399 21.84 -30.75 4.80
N GLU A 400 20.87 -31.08 3.95
CA GLU A 400 20.83 -32.32 3.17
C GLU A 400 20.59 -31.98 1.69
N GLY A 401 21.56 -31.29 1.07
CA GLY A 401 21.43 -30.89 -0.31
C GLY A 401 22.67 -30.17 -0.85
N GLN A 402 22.48 -29.50 -1.98
CA GLN A 402 23.49 -28.66 -2.60
C GLN A 402 23.30 -27.21 -2.13
N ASP A 403 24.35 -26.61 -1.58
CA ASP A 403 24.38 -25.18 -1.29
C ASP A 403 24.30 -24.37 -2.60
N PHE A 404 23.59 -23.24 -2.58
CA PHE A 404 23.43 -22.41 -3.76
C PHE A 404 23.46 -20.91 -3.44
N ARG A 405 23.87 -20.11 -4.42
CA ARG A 405 23.66 -18.66 -4.39
C ARG A 405 22.26 -18.36 -4.90
N GLU A 406 21.51 -17.59 -4.15
CA GLU A 406 20.17 -17.18 -4.53
C GLU A 406 20.07 -15.67 -4.78
N MET A 407 19.31 -15.30 -5.80
CA MET A 407 18.93 -13.92 -6.11
C MET A 407 17.44 -13.85 -6.46
N ALA A 408 16.76 -12.80 -6.01
CA ALA A 408 15.36 -12.52 -6.31
C ALA A 408 15.24 -11.25 -7.17
N LEU A 409 14.50 -11.36 -8.27
CA LEU A 409 14.19 -10.29 -9.20
C LEU A 409 12.68 -10.07 -9.23
N LEU A 410 12.27 -8.87 -8.86
CA LEU A 410 10.89 -8.43 -8.89
C LEU A 410 10.74 -7.45 -10.05
N TYR A 411 10.18 -7.93 -11.17
CA TYR A 411 9.74 -7.09 -12.28
C TYR A 411 8.52 -6.29 -11.85
N HIS A 412 8.47 -5.01 -12.23
CA HIS A 412 7.33 -4.16 -11.90
C HIS A 412 7.24 -3.00 -12.88
N ALA A 413 6.01 -2.52 -13.07
CA ALA A 413 5.71 -1.30 -13.79
C ALA A 413 5.17 -0.26 -12.82
N MET A 414 5.46 1.02 -13.06
CA MET A 414 5.06 2.15 -12.24
C MET A 414 3.61 2.59 -12.55
N GLY A 415 2.74 1.61 -12.77
CA GLY A 415 1.39 1.76 -13.33
C GLY A 415 1.39 1.69 -14.85
N PRO A 416 0.26 2.05 -15.50
CA PRO A 416 0.22 2.14 -16.96
C PRO A 416 1.28 3.15 -17.44
N PRO A 417 2.09 2.80 -18.44
CA PRO A 417 3.32 3.51 -18.76
C PRO A 417 3.08 4.96 -19.20
N GLU A 418 1.89 5.30 -19.70
CA GLU A 418 1.53 6.65 -20.11
C GLU A 418 1.26 7.59 -18.93
N VAL A 419 0.86 7.04 -17.77
CA VAL A 419 0.44 7.80 -16.58
C VAL A 419 1.36 7.66 -15.37
N ALA A 420 2.39 6.80 -15.46
CA ALA A 420 3.41 6.62 -14.44
C ALA A 420 4.02 7.96 -13.96
N ASP A 421 3.99 8.26 -12.66
CA ASP A 421 4.49 9.52 -12.07
C ASP A 421 6.01 9.47 -11.84
N VAL A 422 6.77 9.21 -12.91
CA VAL A 422 8.24 9.15 -12.90
C VAL A 422 8.80 10.52 -13.19
N ARG A 423 9.63 11.03 -12.28
CA ARG A 423 10.17 12.38 -12.34
C ARG A 423 11.68 12.40 -12.36
N SER A 424 12.24 13.37 -13.07
CA SER A 424 13.68 13.63 -13.09
C SER A 424 14.20 14.14 -11.75
N ALA A 425 15.52 14.22 -11.59
CA ALA A 425 16.15 14.85 -10.43
C ALA A 425 15.69 16.30 -10.16
N ARG A 426 15.18 17.00 -11.19
CA ARG A 426 14.64 18.37 -11.09
C ARG A 426 13.17 18.41 -10.67
N GLY A 427 12.52 17.24 -10.51
CA GLY A 427 11.10 17.11 -10.18
C GLY A 427 10.16 17.28 -11.37
N GLU A 428 10.70 17.30 -12.59
CA GLU A 428 9.94 17.38 -13.84
C GLU A 428 9.44 15.98 -14.22
N LEU A 429 8.19 15.87 -14.67
CA LEU A 429 7.66 14.60 -15.17
C LEU A 429 8.41 14.21 -16.45
N LEU A 430 8.90 12.97 -16.53
CA LEU A 430 9.60 12.50 -17.73
C LEU A 430 8.66 12.47 -18.94
N PRO A 431 9.13 12.85 -20.14
CA PRO A 431 8.31 12.91 -21.34
C PRO A 431 7.89 11.51 -21.79
N LEU A 432 6.75 11.41 -22.47
CA LEU A 432 6.40 10.18 -23.17
C LEU A 432 7.28 10.02 -24.40
N GLN A 433 7.80 8.81 -24.59
CA GLN A 433 8.45 8.37 -25.81
C GLN A 433 7.49 7.50 -26.59
N ASP A 434 7.44 7.67 -27.90
CA ASP A 434 6.61 6.88 -28.80
C ASP A 434 7.53 6.03 -29.67
N GLU A 435 7.54 4.72 -29.41
CA GLU A 435 8.30 3.74 -30.17
C GLU A 435 7.37 2.78 -30.91
N MET A 436 7.93 1.89 -31.73
CA MET A 436 7.18 0.87 -32.45
C MET A 436 6.26 0.00 -31.55
N ALA A 437 6.55 -0.08 -30.25
CA ALA A 437 5.79 -0.85 -29.26
C ALA A 437 4.73 -0.02 -28.52
N GLY A 438 4.48 1.23 -28.93
CA GLY A 438 3.52 2.16 -28.32
C GLY A 438 4.17 3.19 -27.39
N PRO A 439 3.38 4.16 -26.89
CA PRO A 439 3.87 5.22 -26.02
C PRO A 439 4.22 4.68 -24.63
N PHE A 440 5.35 5.10 -24.08
CA PHE A 440 5.73 4.81 -22.70
C PHE A 440 6.51 5.96 -22.08
N ARG A 441 6.51 6.05 -20.75
CA ARG A 441 7.41 6.94 -20.02
C ARG A 441 8.71 6.20 -19.67
N PRO A 442 9.89 6.73 -20.03
CA PRO A 442 11.16 6.20 -19.53
C PRO A 442 11.15 6.12 -18.00
N GLY A 443 11.72 5.07 -17.44
CA GLY A 443 11.68 4.84 -15.99
C GLY A 443 10.42 4.17 -15.47
N ALA A 444 9.39 3.96 -16.31
CA ALA A 444 8.11 3.36 -15.88
C ALA A 444 8.13 1.84 -15.73
N PHE A 445 9.26 1.20 -16.00
CA PHE A 445 9.45 -0.24 -15.86
C PHE A 445 10.75 -0.49 -15.10
N GLY A 446 10.78 -1.47 -14.19
CA GLY A 446 11.96 -1.69 -13.36
C GLY A 446 12.10 -3.10 -12.79
N LEU A 447 13.28 -3.32 -12.20
CA LEU A 447 13.63 -4.52 -11.47
C LEU A 447 14.12 -4.13 -10.07
N ASN A 448 13.51 -4.66 -9.03
CA ASN A 448 13.85 -4.34 -7.64
C ASN A 448 13.94 -2.81 -7.40
N TYR A 449 12.90 -2.09 -7.81
CA TYR A 449 12.80 -0.61 -7.83
C TYR A 449 13.75 0.14 -8.77
N ARG A 450 14.72 -0.52 -9.40
CA ARG A 450 15.67 0.14 -10.29
C ARG A 450 15.15 0.20 -11.71
N SER A 451 15.38 1.30 -12.39
CA SER A 451 15.02 1.45 -13.80
C SER A 451 16.07 2.24 -14.56
N GLN A 452 16.61 1.68 -15.64
CA GLN A 452 17.66 2.30 -16.43
C GLN A 452 17.36 2.50 -17.93
N PRO A 453 16.54 3.49 -18.31
CA PRO A 453 16.23 3.77 -19.72
C PRO A 453 17.45 4.19 -20.55
N TYR A 454 17.50 3.78 -21.82
CA TYR A 454 18.67 3.92 -22.72
C TYR A 454 18.81 5.31 -23.36
N PHE A 455 17.71 5.95 -23.77
CA PHE A 455 17.74 7.04 -24.78
C PHE A 455 18.14 8.42 -24.25
N GLU A 456 18.05 8.67 -22.95
CA GLU A 456 18.38 9.99 -22.37
C GLU A 456 19.88 10.17 -22.05
N ARG A 457 20.73 9.18 -22.38
CA ARG A 457 22.10 9.12 -21.82
C ARG A 457 23.25 9.21 -22.80
N GLU A 458 22.99 9.17 -24.10
CA GLU A 458 24.03 9.38 -25.11
C GLU A 458 24.31 10.87 -25.39
N GLU A 459 23.49 11.81 -24.87
CA GLU A 459 23.51 13.21 -25.35
C GLU A 459 24.34 14.25 -24.56
N SER A 460 24.91 13.99 -23.38
CA SER A 460 25.78 15.02 -22.74
C SER A 460 26.73 14.47 -21.66
N PRO A 461 28.03 14.28 -21.98
CA PRO A 461 29.10 14.12 -20.98
C PRO A 461 29.32 15.40 -20.14
N GLU A 462 28.81 16.55 -20.58
CA GLU A 462 29.12 17.87 -20.01
C GLU A 462 28.24 18.21 -18.80
N ASP A 463 27.15 17.47 -18.56
CA ASP A 463 26.23 17.65 -17.42
C ASP A 463 26.52 16.74 -16.21
N GLU A 464 27.58 15.90 -16.26
CA GLU A 464 28.01 15.09 -15.10
C GLU A 464 28.37 15.96 -13.88
N ASP A 465 28.82 17.19 -14.10
CA ASP A 465 29.28 18.12 -13.06
C ASP A 465 28.14 18.95 -12.41
N ALA A 466 26.92 18.88 -12.94
CA ALA A 466 25.76 19.63 -12.43
C ALA A 466 24.92 18.85 -11.40
N ARG A 467 25.39 17.69 -10.93
CA ARG A 467 24.64 16.79 -10.03
C ARG A 467 24.33 17.48 -8.69
N PRO A 468 23.07 17.79 -8.35
CA PRO A 468 22.73 18.14 -6.99
C PRO A 468 22.98 16.91 -6.10
N ALA A 469 23.60 17.12 -4.94
CA ALA A 469 23.82 16.12 -3.91
C ALA A 469 22.49 15.69 -3.26
N ASN A 470 21.67 14.95 -3.99
CA ASN A 470 20.67 14.06 -3.41
C ASN A 470 21.39 12.72 -3.14
N THR A 471 21.51 12.34 -1.87
CA THR A 471 22.32 11.20 -1.39
C THR A 471 21.64 9.83 -1.49
N ARG A 472 20.54 9.68 -2.23
CA ARG A 472 19.85 8.38 -2.42
C ARG A 472 19.80 7.95 -3.88
N VAL A 473 20.94 8.05 -4.57
CA VAL A 473 21.12 7.49 -5.91
C VAL A 473 20.90 5.98 -5.87
N ALA A 474 19.93 5.48 -6.64
CA ALA A 474 19.77 4.04 -6.78
C ALA A 474 20.91 3.48 -7.62
N ALA A 475 21.73 2.61 -7.04
CA ALA A 475 22.83 1.99 -7.77
C ALA A 475 22.26 1.08 -8.88
N PRO A 476 22.94 0.97 -10.04
CA PRO A 476 22.59 -0.05 -11.03
C PRO A 476 22.50 -1.43 -10.39
N LEU A 477 21.43 -2.19 -10.70
CA LEU A 477 21.34 -3.57 -10.25
C LEU A 477 22.46 -4.37 -10.92
N LEU A 478 23.29 -5.03 -10.12
CA LEU A 478 24.38 -5.86 -10.59
C LEU A 478 24.31 -7.21 -9.92
N LEU A 479 23.87 -8.22 -10.66
CA LEU A 479 23.92 -9.60 -10.21
C LEU A 479 25.36 -10.10 -10.29
N ARG A 480 25.79 -10.87 -9.29
CA ARG A 480 27.17 -11.35 -9.19
C ARG A 480 27.18 -12.82 -8.81
N SER A 481 27.97 -13.60 -9.55
CA SER A 481 28.22 -15.01 -9.23
C SER A 481 29.62 -15.43 -9.69
N TYR A 482 30.05 -16.60 -9.23
CA TYR A 482 31.22 -17.31 -9.71
C TYR A 482 30.85 -18.30 -10.80
N LEU A 483 31.80 -18.57 -11.69
CA LEU A 483 31.67 -19.56 -12.74
C LEU A 483 31.47 -20.95 -12.13
N GLY A 484 30.42 -21.66 -12.57
CA GLY A 484 30.15 -23.04 -12.17
C GLY A 484 29.61 -23.24 -10.75
N GLU A 485 29.33 -22.16 -10.00
CA GLU A 485 28.64 -22.30 -8.72
C GLU A 485 27.13 -22.55 -8.95
N PRO A 486 26.46 -23.37 -8.10
CA PRO A 486 25.01 -23.51 -8.15
C PRO A 486 24.32 -22.19 -7.87
N VAL A 487 23.41 -21.79 -8.77
CA VAL A 487 22.65 -20.54 -8.66
C VAL A 487 21.17 -20.82 -8.78
N LYS A 488 20.37 -20.15 -7.95
CA LYS A 488 18.92 -20.11 -8.05
C LYS A 488 18.45 -18.66 -8.20
N LEU A 489 17.73 -18.40 -9.28
CA LEU A 489 17.15 -17.10 -9.60
C LEU A 489 15.64 -17.19 -9.45
N ARG A 490 15.10 -16.45 -8.48
CA ARG A 490 13.67 -16.29 -8.24
C ARG A 490 13.20 -15.08 -9.01
N VAL A 491 12.31 -15.26 -9.98
CA VAL A 491 11.80 -14.15 -10.80
C VAL A 491 10.31 -14.02 -10.58
N LEU A 492 9.86 -12.85 -10.15
CA LEU A 492 8.46 -12.53 -9.86
C LEU A 492 8.03 -11.33 -10.70
N ASN A 493 6.77 -11.30 -11.14
CA ASN A 493 6.11 -10.09 -11.60
C ASN A 493 5.27 -9.50 -10.45
N ALA A 494 5.78 -8.42 -9.88
CA ALA A 494 5.18 -7.68 -8.78
C ALA A 494 4.23 -6.56 -9.23
N GLY A 495 4.15 -6.28 -10.54
CA GLY A 495 3.22 -5.31 -11.11
C GLY A 495 1.82 -5.89 -11.34
N ASN A 496 0.85 -5.00 -11.52
CA ASN A 496 -0.55 -5.33 -11.81
C ASN A 496 -0.96 -5.06 -13.27
N ALA A 497 -0.24 -4.16 -13.96
CA ALA A 497 -0.66 -3.61 -15.24
C ALA A 497 -0.04 -4.33 -16.44
N GLU A 498 1.16 -4.90 -16.29
CA GLU A 498 2.02 -5.25 -17.41
C GLU A 498 2.55 -6.70 -17.32
N PHE A 499 2.70 -7.32 -18.50
CA PHE A 499 3.38 -8.60 -18.63
C PHE A 499 4.87 -8.36 -18.85
N HIS A 500 5.73 -9.18 -18.27
CA HIS A 500 7.17 -9.09 -18.51
C HIS A 500 7.68 -10.37 -19.15
N VAL A 501 8.72 -10.28 -19.97
CA VAL A 501 9.36 -11.46 -20.56
C VAL A 501 10.80 -11.52 -20.06
N HIS A 502 11.04 -12.26 -18.98
CA HIS A 502 12.40 -12.40 -18.46
C HIS A 502 13.29 -13.07 -19.49
N HIS A 503 14.43 -12.46 -19.79
CA HIS A 503 15.40 -13.01 -20.72
C HIS A 503 16.83 -12.64 -20.33
N LEU A 504 17.74 -13.57 -20.55
CA LEU A 504 19.16 -13.40 -20.33
C LEU A 504 19.92 -13.52 -21.65
N HIS A 505 20.55 -12.42 -22.07
CA HIS A 505 21.43 -12.41 -23.22
C HIS A 505 22.85 -12.86 -22.83
N GLY A 506 23.23 -14.05 -23.28
CA GLY A 506 24.61 -14.52 -23.32
C GLY A 506 25.37 -13.94 -24.50
N TRP A 507 26.23 -12.93 -24.27
CA TRP A 507 27.12 -12.45 -25.33
C TRP A 507 28.33 -13.38 -25.49
N ARG A 508 28.27 -14.31 -26.45
CA ARG A 508 29.42 -15.09 -26.90
C ARG A 508 30.05 -14.40 -28.12
N LYS A 509 31.21 -13.75 -27.93
CA LYS A 509 31.94 -13.09 -29.02
C LYS A 509 32.20 -14.08 -30.16
N GLY A 510 31.64 -13.83 -31.35
CA GLY A 510 31.91 -14.58 -32.58
C GLY A 510 30.90 -15.67 -32.96
N GLN A 511 29.83 -15.90 -32.19
CA GLN A 511 28.76 -16.85 -32.58
C GLN A 511 27.49 -16.10 -33.00
N ARG A 512 27.19 -16.06 -34.30
CA ARG A 512 25.94 -15.48 -34.83
C ARG A 512 24.73 -16.34 -34.43
N ALA A 513 23.85 -15.78 -33.60
CA ALA A 513 22.36 -15.79 -33.60
C ALA A 513 21.55 -16.98 -34.20
N LYS A 514 22.06 -18.21 -34.20
CA LYS A 514 21.30 -19.41 -34.62
C LYS A 514 21.33 -20.55 -33.58
N GLN A 515 21.67 -20.27 -32.33
CA GLN A 515 21.62 -21.29 -31.29
C GLN A 515 20.27 -21.24 -30.59
N VAL A 516 19.59 -22.39 -30.57
CA VAL A 516 18.50 -22.69 -29.63
C VAL A 516 19.01 -22.39 -28.22
N PRO A 517 18.23 -21.74 -27.33
CA PRO A 517 18.66 -21.51 -25.96
C PRO A 517 19.21 -22.79 -25.34
N THR A 518 20.45 -22.72 -24.83
CA THR A 518 21.14 -23.92 -24.33
C THR A 518 20.86 -24.17 -22.86
N SER A 519 20.23 -23.21 -22.18
CA SER A 519 19.82 -23.30 -20.78
C SER A 519 18.46 -22.64 -20.56
N ALA A 520 17.79 -23.02 -19.48
CA ALA A 520 16.55 -22.37 -19.05
C ALA A 520 16.75 -20.88 -18.76
N PHE A 521 17.95 -20.44 -18.39
CA PHE A 521 18.27 -19.02 -18.16
C PHE A 521 18.25 -18.19 -19.44
N GLU A 522 18.72 -18.76 -20.56
CA GLU A 522 18.76 -18.09 -21.86
C GLU A 522 17.41 -18.14 -22.60
N ALA A 523 16.45 -18.94 -22.13
CA ALA A 523 15.12 -18.99 -22.72
C ALA A 523 14.30 -17.76 -22.27
N PRO A 524 13.51 -17.13 -23.16
CA PRO A 524 12.57 -16.10 -22.75
C PRO A 524 11.39 -16.71 -21.97
N HIS A 525 11.04 -16.09 -20.83
CA HIS A 525 9.92 -16.54 -19.99
C HIS A 525 8.88 -15.44 -19.80
N LEU A 526 7.65 -15.71 -20.22
CA LEU A 526 6.52 -14.81 -19.98
C LEU A 526 6.08 -14.86 -18.52
N LEU A 527 5.93 -13.69 -17.91
CA LEU A 527 5.52 -13.48 -16.54
C LEU A 527 4.26 -12.61 -16.52
N SER A 528 3.11 -13.24 -16.26
CA SER A 528 1.87 -12.50 -15.99
C SER A 528 1.91 -11.85 -14.60
N PRO A 529 1.14 -10.77 -14.36
CA PRO A 529 0.98 -10.17 -13.04
C PRO A 529 0.72 -11.20 -11.94
N GLY A 530 1.44 -11.09 -10.82
CA GLY A 530 1.30 -11.99 -9.67
C GLY A 530 2.00 -13.34 -9.80
N ASN A 531 2.50 -13.70 -10.98
CA ASN A 531 3.18 -14.98 -11.21
C ASN A 531 4.71 -14.86 -11.11
N GLY A 532 5.36 -16.01 -11.01
CA GLY A 532 6.80 -16.12 -11.01
C GLY A 532 7.32 -17.46 -11.49
N ILE A 533 8.63 -17.51 -11.65
CA ILE A 533 9.39 -18.70 -12.04
C ILE A 533 10.63 -18.83 -11.16
N THR A 534 11.10 -20.06 -11.00
CA THR A 534 12.41 -20.34 -10.43
C THR A 534 13.29 -20.93 -11.52
N LEU A 535 14.44 -20.30 -11.76
CA LEU A 535 15.48 -20.82 -12.63
C LEU A 535 16.63 -21.30 -11.74
N ALA A 536 17.08 -22.53 -11.91
CA ALA A 536 18.11 -23.11 -11.07
C ALA A 536 19.17 -23.83 -11.92
N THR A 537 20.40 -23.84 -11.41
CA THR A 537 21.54 -24.51 -12.01
C THR A 537 22.08 -25.50 -10.98
N SER A 538 22.59 -26.63 -11.46
CA SER A 538 23.28 -27.61 -10.60
C SER A 538 24.76 -27.26 -10.37
N GLY A 539 25.24 -26.16 -10.96
CA GLY A 539 26.65 -25.77 -11.04
C GLY A 539 27.27 -26.16 -12.38
N SER A 540 28.47 -26.77 -12.33
CA SER A 540 29.28 -27.06 -13.52
C SER A 540 28.52 -27.82 -14.61
N GLY A 541 28.41 -27.22 -15.80
CA GLY A 541 27.75 -27.81 -16.97
C GLY A 541 26.52 -27.01 -17.43
N ASP A 542 25.93 -26.21 -16.55
CA ASP A 542 24.81 -25.31 -16.83
C ASP A 542 25.27 -23.84 -16.88
N PHE A 543 24.34 -22.92 -17.15
CA PHE A 543 24.61 -21.47 -17.04
C PHE A 543 25.09 -21.10 -15.63
N PRO A 544 26.03 -20.14 -15.44
CA PRO A 544 26.82 -19.50 -16.48
C PRO A 544 27.96 -20.41 -16.97
N THR A 545 28.05 -20.59 -18.30
CA THR A 545 29.09 -21.44 -18.93
C THR A 545 30.37 -20.67 -19.28
N ALA A 546 30.42 -19.36 -19.01
CA ALA A 546 31.56 -18.49 -19.29
C ALA A 546 31.59 -17.32 -18.30
N THR A 547 32.76 -16.74 -18.08
CA THR A 547 32.90 -15.48 -17.34
C THR A 547 32.55 -14.28 -18.21
N GLY A 548 32.17 -13.17 -17.56
CA GLY A 548 31.88 -11.92 -18.24
C GLY A 548 30.58 -11.27 -17.78
N ASN A 549 30.12 -10.29 -18.55
CA ASN A 549 28.85 -9.60 -18.33
C ASN A 549 27.77 -10.19 -19.23
N PHE A 550 26.66 -10.56 -18.62
CA PHE A 550 25.43 -11.01 -19.26
C PHE A 550 24.38 -9.92 -19.04
N ILE A 551 23.46 -9.77 -19.98
CA ILE A 551 22.39 -8.78 -19.86
C ILE A 551 21.11 -9.50 -19.44
N VAL A 552 20.58 -9.14 -18.28
CA VAL A 552 19.24 -9.53 -17.82
C VAL A 552 18.28 -8.42 -18.20
N HIS A 553 17.21 -8.74 -18.92
CA HIS A 553 16.25 -7.72 -19.33
C HIS A 553 14.83 -8.27 -19.51
N CYS A 554 13.86 -7.37 -19.69
CA CYS A 554 12.55 -7.74 -20.21
C CYS A 554 12.58 -7.74 -21.75
N HIS A 555 12.17 -8.84 -22.39
CA HIS A 555 12.23 -8.98 -23.85
C HIS A 555 11.16 -8.19 -24.62
N LEU A 556 10.31 -7.40 -23.94
CA LEU A 556 9.44 -6.42 -24.59
C LEU A 556 10.26 -5.16 -24.91
N PRO A 557 10.23 -4.64 -26.16
CA PRO A 557 11.05 -3.51 -26.57
C PRO A 557 10.86 -2.27 -25.68
N ASN A 558 9.62 -1.82 -25.47
CA ASN A 558 9.30 -0.68 -24.61
C ASN A 558 9.70 -0.88 -23.14
N HIS A 559 9.75 -2.11 -22.63
CA HIS A 559 10.15 -2.39 -21.24
C HIS A 559 11.66 -2.33 -21.08
N SER A 560 12.41 -2.95 -22.00
CA SER A 560 13.88 -2.82 -22.07
C SER A 560 14.28 -1.35 -22.25
N ALA A 561 13.70 -0.71 -23.25
CA ALA A 561 13.87 0.70 -23.60
C ALA A 561 13.55 1.62 -22.41
N GLY A 562 12.45 1.31 -21.70
CA GLY A 562 11.98 2.03 -20.53
C GLY A 562 12.77 1.77 -19.24
N GLY A 563 13.69 0.79 -19.24
CA GLY A 563 14.72 0.66 -18.22
C GLY A 563 14.81 -0.68 -17.48
N GLU A 564 14.10 -1.71 -17.92
CA GLU A 564 14.24 -3.07 -17.39
C GLU A 564 15.41 -3.82 -18.00
N GLN A 565 16.63 -3.31 -17.77
CA GLN A 565 17.86 -3.93 -18.25
C GLN A 565 19.01 -3.75 -17.26
N PHE A 566 19.67 -4.86 -16.90
CA PHE A 566 20.75 -4.90 -15.92
C PHE A 566 21.82 -5.91 -16.29
N TYR A 567 22.96 -5.86 -15.59
CA TYR A 567 24.05 -6.79 -15.82
C TYR A 567 24.08 -7.89 -14.75
N TRP A 568 24.36 -9.11 -15.22
CA TRP A 568 24.86 -10.19 -14.38
C TRP A 568 26.33 -10.42 -14.72
N ARG A 569 27.21 -10.18 -13.76
CA ARG A 569 28.64 -10.42 -13.87
C ARG A 569 29.04 -11.76 -13.25
N VAL A 570 29.71 -12.58 -14.05
CA VAL A 570 30.22 -13.89 -13.66
C VAL A 570 31.74 -13.84 -13.59
N PHE A 571 32.30 -14.23 -12.46
CA PHE A 571 33.73 -14.20 -12.16
C PHE A 571 34.36 -15.60 -12.10
N ASP A 572 35.61 -15.74 -12.49
CA ASP A 572 36.42 -16.98 -12.34
C ASP A 572 37.37 -16.93 -11.14
N SER A 573 37.44 -15.79 -10.46
CA SER A 573 38.42 -15.50 -9.42
C SER A 573 37.76 -14.77 -8.26
N PRO A 574 38.20 -15.02 -7.01
CA PRO A 574 37.61 -14.40 -5.83
C PRO A 574 37.54 -12.87 -5.93
N GLN A 575 36.37 -12.31 -5.59
CA GLN A 575 36.12 -10.86 -5.63
C GLN A 575 35.95 -10.28 -4.23
N PRO A 576 36.38 -9.02 -4.01
CA PRO A 576 36.03 -8.28 -2.80
C PRO A 576 34.50 -8.15 -2.67
N ARG A 577 33.98 -8.36 -1.45
CA ARG A 577 32.53 -8.29 -1.15
C ARG A 577 31.68 -9.23 -2.03
N LEU A 578 32.21 -10.41 -2.32
CA LEU A 578 31.46 -11.53 -2.92
C LEU A 578 31.97 -12.84 -2.30
N ALA A 579 31.28 -13.31 -1.27
CA ALA A 579 31.62 -14.53 -0.57
C ALA A 579 31.40 -15.77 -1.48
N PRO A 580 32.34 -16.74 -1.48
CA PRO A 580 32.15 -18.02 -2.14
C PRO A 580 31.18 -18.92 -1.36
N LEU A 581 30.63 -19.95 -2.02
CA LEU A 581 29.94 -21.04 -1.34
C LEU A 581 30.93 -21.85 -0.47
N LEU A 582 30.43 -22.39 0.65
CA LEU A 582 31.24 -23.26 1.50
C LEU A 582 31.56 -24.54 0.72
N GLY A 583 32.84 -24.93 0.66
CA GLY A 583 33.30 -26.11 -0.08
C GLY A 583 33.88 -25.84 -1.49
N ALA A 584 33.69 -24.66 -2.08
CA ALA A 584 34.27 -24.30 -3.38
C ALA A 584 35.80 -24.03 -3.36
N GLY A 585 36.46 -24.17 -2.20
CA GLY A 585 37.85 -23.77 -1.98
C GLY A 585 38.84 -24.90 -1.64
N SER A 586 38.53 -26.18 -1.93
CA SER A 586 39.44 -27.30 -1.61
C SER A 586 39.83 -28.22 -2.77
N THR A 587 39.69 -27.77 -4.02
CA THR A 587 40.35 -28.47 -5.14
C THR A 587 41.82 -28.04 -5.24
N GLY A 588 42.65 -28.76 -4.47
CA GLY A 588 44.08 -29.03 -4.65
C GLY A 588 44.95 -28.03 -5.40
N THR A 589 45.80 -27.32 -4.66
CA THR A 589 47.19 -27.09 -5.10
C THR A 589 48.02 -28.28 -4.65
N GLY A 590 47.95 -29.36 -5.43
CA GLY A 590 48.98 -30.38 -5.47
C GLY A 590 49.81 -30.14 -6.72
N ASP A 591 50.90 -29.40 -6.56
CA ASP A 591 52.22 -29.65 -7.15
C ASP A 591 53.24 -28.67 -6.54
#